data_AF-A0A932ZT63-F1
#
_entry.id   AF-A0A932ZT63-F1
#
_cell.length_a   1.000
_cell.length_b   1.000
_cell.length_c   1.000
_cell.angle_alpha   90.00
_cell.angle_beta   90.00
_cell.angle_gamma   90.00
#
_symmetry.space_group_name_H-M   'P 1'
#
loop_
_entity.id
_entity.type
_entity.pdbx_description
1 polymer ?
#
loop_
_entity_poly.entity_id
_entity_poly.type
_entity_poly.pdbx_seq_one_letter_code
_entity_poly.pdbx_strand_id
1 'polypeptide(L)'
;MATISTTEETAALRGWRNFLTAENAANTLVSALVAAMVLLPLFALVLSSFLVLDDLGFGTDWGLDNYREMVQGHVIRKAFLNTLFVSSGSTLLAACLGVSLAWINARTNCPFRDRLEPLNLIPFFLSPFVGAIAWHNLASPQIGLLNNLARDLLGIE
;
A
#
# COMPACT_ATOMS: atom_id res chain seq x y z
N MET A 1 18.51 -4.50 -55.44
CA MET A 1 18.15 -3.28 -54.69
C MET A 1 16.64 -3.01 -54.82
N ALA A 2 15.77 -4.00 -54.48
CA ALA A 2 14.31 -3.87 -54.65
C ALA A 2 13.48 -4.85 -53.77
N THR A 3 14.07 -5.43 -52.72
CA THR A 3 13.43 -6.48 -51.89
C THR A 3 13.16 -6.06 -50.44
N ILE A 4 13.57 -4.86 -50.03
CA ILE A 4 13.49 -4.39 -48.64
C ILE A 4 12.19 -3.60 -48.38
N SER A 5 11.59 -2.98 -49.41
CA SER A 5 10.41 -2.12 -49.24
C SER A 5 9.11 -2.88 -48.95
N THR A 6 8.96 -4.14 -49.37
CA THR A 6 7.70 -4.90 -49.22
C THR A 6 7.53 -5.54 -47.84
N THR A 7 8.61 -5.74 -47.09
CA THR A 7 8.58 -6.35 -45.75
C THR A 7 8.17 -5.37 -44.65
N GLU A 8 8.50 -4.09 -44.78
CA GLU A 8 8.10 -3.06 -43.80
C GLU A 8 6.62 -2.65 -43.95
N GLU A 9 6.16 -2.53 -45.20
CA GLU A 9 4.78 -2.17 -45.54
C GLU A 9 3.78 -3.23 -45.06
N THR A 10 4.16 -4.51 -45.14
CA THR A 10 3.34 -5.64 -44.64
C THR A 10 3.34 -5.75 -43.11
N ALA A 11 4.38 -5.30 -42.42
CA ALA A 11 4.44 -5.30 -40.95
C ALA A 11 3.55 -4.20 -40.33
N ALA A 12 3.54 -3.00 -40.90
CA ALA A 12 2.72 -1.89 -40.44
C ALA A 12 1.22 -2.17 -40.56
N LEU A 13 0.79 -2.76 -41.69
CA LEU A 13 -0.60 -3.14 -41.93
C LEU A 13 -1.07 -4.28 -41.02
N ARG A 14 -0.17 -5.20 -40.65
CA ARG A 14 -0.47 -6.32 -39.74
C ARG A 14 -0.69 -5.85 -38.30
N GLY A 15 0.06 -4.84 -37.84
CA GLY A 15 -0.12 -4.21 -36.54
C GLY A 15 -1.51 -3.57 -36.39
N TRP A 16 -1.95 -2.79 -37.37
CA TRP A 16 -3.27 -2.14 -37.36
C TRP A 16 -4.43 -3.13 -37.43
N ARG A 17 -4.29 -4.24 -38.17
CA ARG A 17 -5.33 -5.28 -38.26
C ARG A 17 -5.49 -6.06 -36.95
N ASN A 18 -4.40 -6.24 -36.21
CA ASN A 18 -4.46 -6.84 -34.88
C ASN A 18 -5.19 -5.90 -33.89
N PHE A 19 -4.97 -4.59 -33.92
CA PHE A 19 -5.73 -3.63 -33.11
C PHE A 19 -7.25 -3.64 -33.39
N LEU A 20 -7.67 -4.00 -34.61
CA LEU A 20 -9.07 -4.10 -35.03
C LEU A 20 -9.69 -5.50 -34.84
N THR A 21 -8.96 -6.44 -34.25
CA THR A 21 -9.52 -7.76 -33.90
C THR A 21 -10.49 -7.56 -32.72
N ALA A 22 -11.68 -8.19 -32.78
CA ALA A 22 -12.74 -8.03 -31.76
C ALA A 22 -12.23 -8.29 -30.33
N GLU A 23 -11.26 -9.18 -30.18
CA GLU A 23 -10.57 -9.48 -28.92
C GLU A 23 -9.78 -8.28 -28.37
N ASN A 24 -9.02 -7.58 -29.21
CA ASN A 24 -8.25 -6.40 -28.79
C ASN A 24 -9.15 -5.20 -28.52
N ALA A 25 -10.25 -5.06 -29.26
CA ALA A 25 -11.28 -4.06 -28.96
C ALA A 25 -11.94 -4.33 -27.59
N ALA A 26 -12.28 -5.58 -27.28
CA ALA A 26 -12.84 -5.97 -25.99
C ALA A 26 -11.83 -5.74 -24.84
N ASN A 27 -10.57 -6.15 -25.00
CA ASN A 27 -9.52 -5.93 -24.00
C ASN A 27 -9.25 -4.43 -23.76
N THR A 28 -9.26 -3.62 -24.82
CA THR A 28 -9.09 -2.15 -24.71
C THR A 28 -10.27 -1.52 -23.99
N LEU A 29 -11.50 -1.94 -24.30
CA LEU A 29 -12.70 -1.45 -23.62
C LEU A 29 -12.70 -1.79 -22.13
N VAL A 30 -12.39 -3.05 -21.77
CA VAL A 30 -12.31 -3.48 -20.37
C VAL A 30 -11.21 -2.71 -19.63
N SER A 31 -10.04 -2.56 -20.25
CA SER A 31 -8.93 -1.80 -19.66
C SER A 31 -9.29 -0.32 -19.46
N ALA A 32 -9.97 0.29 -20.44
CA ALA A 32 -10.44 1.67 -20.35
C ALA A 32 -11.52 1.84 -19.27
N LEU A 33 -12.42 0.87 -19.12
CA LEU A 33 -13.43 0.88 -18.06
C LEU A 33 -12.79 0.79 -16.68
N VAL A 34 -11.87 -0.16 -16.47
CA VAL A 34 -11.13 -0.30 -15.20
C VAL A 34 -10.32 0.96 -14.92
N ALA A 35 -9.63 1.50 -15.93
CA ALA A 35 -8.90 2.75 -15.79
C ALA A 35 -9.84 3.91 -15.41
N ALA A 36 -11.01 4.04 -16.05
CA ALA A 36 -11.99 5.06 -15.69
C ALA A 36 -12.47 4.91 -14.24
N MET A 37 -12.75 3.69 -13.78
CA MET A 37 -13.18 3.44 -12.39
C MET A 37 -12.12 3.84 -11.35
N VAL A 38 -10.83 3.77 -11.70
CA VAL A 38 -9.73 4.18 -10.81
C VAL A 38 -9.41 5.67 -10.97
N LEU A 39 -9.37 6.18 -12.20
CA LEU A 39 -8.97 7.55 -12.50
C LEU A 39 -10.05 8.57 -12.13
N LEU A 40 -11.34 8.23 -12.24
CA LEU A 40 -12.42 9.14 -11.86
C LEU A 40 -12.36 9.56 -10.38
N PRO A 41 -12.29 8.65 -9.38
CA PRO A 41 -12.19 9.06 -7.99
C PRO A 41 -10.86 9.76 -7.68
N LEU A 42 -9.76 9.39 -8.34
CA LEU A 42 -8.48 10.09 -8.19
C LEU A 42 -8.55 11.52 -8.75
N PHE A 43 -9.21 11.71 -9.89
CA PHE A 43 -9.43 13.03 -10.47
C PHE A 43 -10.33 13.88 -9.57
N ALA A 44 -11.41 13.30 -9.06
CA ALA A 44 -12.27 13.96 -8.08
C ALA A 44 -11.49 14.34 -6.82
N LEU A 45 -10.62 13.47 -6.30
CA LEU A 45 -9.75 13.75 -5.15
C LEU A 45 -8.80 14.93 -5.43
N VAL A 46 -8.19 14.97 -6.62
CA VAL A 46 -7.33 16.08 -7.03
C VAL A 46 -8.11 17.38 -7.08
N LEU A 47 -9.30 17.40 -7.70
CA LEU A 47 -10.15 18.59 -7.73
C LEU A 47 -10.56 19.03 -6.31
N SER A 48 -11.01 18.08 -5.47
CA SER A 48 -11.36 18.34 -4.07
C SER A 48 -10.20 18.89 -3.25
N SER A 49 -8.96 18.54 -3.58
CA SER A 49 -7.79 19.10 -2.90
C SER A 49 -7.64 20.62 -3.11
N PHE A 50 -8.15 21.17 -4.21
CA PHE A 50 -8.16 22.62 -4.50
C PHE A 50 -9.41 23.33 -3.98
N LEU A 51 -10.42 22.59 -3.53
CA LEU A 51 -11.62 23.16 -2.92
C LEU A 51 -11.35 23.35 -1.42
N VAL A 52 -11.19 24.61 -1.03
CA VAL A 52 -11.03 25.03 0.37
C VAL A 52 -12.43 25.16 0.98
N LEU A 53 -12.65 24.45 2.07
CA LEU A 53 -13.93 24.47 2.78
C LEU A 53 -13.98 25.71 3.67
N ASP A 54 -15.08 26.46 3.62
CA ASP A 54 -15.31 27.57 4.54
C ASP A 54 -15.36 27.09 5.99
N ASP A 55 -15.07 27.96 6.96
CA ASP A 55 -14.99 27.63 8.39
C ASP A 55 -16.30 27.00 8.93
N LEU A 56 -17.42 27.34 8.31
CA LEU A 56 -18.75 26.81 8.64
C LEU A 56 -19.10 25.52 7.88
N GLY A 57 -18.29 25.09 6.91
CA GLY A 57 -18.47 23.85 6.16
C GLY A 57 -19.54 23.89 5.06
N PHE A 58 -20.15 25.05 4.79
CA PHE A 58 -21.28 25.19 3.87
C PHE A 58 -20.90 25.76 2.49
N GLY A 59 -19.69 26.30 2.33
CA GLY A 59 -19.18 26.87 1.08
C GLY A 59 -17.85 26.23 0.69
N THR A 60 -17.58 26.17 -0.62
CA THR A 60 -16.29 25.76 -1.16
C THR A 60 -15.75 26.86 -2.06
N ASP A 61 -14.56 27.36 -1.75
CA ASP A 61 -13.83 28.29 -2.59
C ASP A 61 -12.63 27.59 -3.24
N TRP A 62 -12.24 28.06 -4.42
CA TRP A 62 -11.04 27.54 -5.08
C TRP A 62 -9.80 28.21 -4.48
N GLY A 63 -8.85 27.43 -3.99
CA GLY A 63 -7.65 27.97 -3.36
C GLY A 63 -6.53 26.95 -3.16
N LEU A 64 -5.40 27.45 -2.65
CA LEU A 64 -4.23 26.66 -2.29
C LEU A 64 -4.02 26.59 -0.77
N ASP A 65 -4.96 27.08 0.02
CA ASP A 65 -4.83 27.17 1.47
C ASP A 65 -4.76 25.78 2.13
N ASN A 66 -5.45 24.77 1.58
CA ASN A 66 -5.28 23.37 1.98
C ASN A 66 -3.82 22.90 1.89
N TYR A 67 -3.10 23.28 0.83
CA TYR A 67 -1.68 22.93 0.66
C TYR A 67 -0.78 23.73 1.58
N ARG A 68 -1.14 25.00 1.85
CA ARG A 68 -0.43 25.83 2.84
C ARG A 68 -0.55 25.23 4.23
N GLU A 69 -1.76 24.84 4.63
CA GLU A 69 -2.02 24.16 5.91
C GLU A 69 -1.34 22.79 5.97
N MET A 70 -1.29 22.04 4.86
CA MET A 70 -0.53 20.79 4.80
C MET A 70 0.96 20.97 5.15
N VAL A 71 1.58 22.08 4.70
CA VAL A 71 3.01 22.35 4.91
C VAL A 71 3.28 23.06 6.24
N GLN A 72 2.44 24.02 6.63
CA GLN A 72 2.63 24.87 7.81
C GLN A 72 1.97 24.31 9.07
N GLY A 73 0.91 23.52 8.90
CA GLY A 73 0.12 22.92 9.97
C GLY A 73 0.94 21.95 10.81
N HIS A 74 1.11 22.28 12.09
CA HIS A 74 1.90 21.46 13.01
C HIS A 74 1.34 20.04 13.15
N VAL A 75 0.01 19.89 13.18
CA VAL A 75 -0.68 18.61 13.35
C VAL A 75 -0.45 17.70 12.13
N ILE A 76 -0.64 18.22 10.92
CA ILE A 76 -0.47 17.45 9.68
C ILE A 76 0.99 17.00 9.53
N ARG A 77 1.95 17.92 9.74
CA ARG A 77 3.37 17.58 9.67
C ARG A 77 3.77 16.54 10.70
N LYS A 78 3.28 16.65 11.94
CA LYS A 78 3.55 15.67 13.00
C LYS A 78 2.96 14.30 12.66
N ALA A 79 1.71 14.26 12.19
CA ALA A 79 1.07 13.02 11.72
C ALA A 79 1.85 12.38 10.56
N PHE A 80 2.27 13.17 9.57
CA PHE A 80 3.06 12.69 8.45
C PHE A 80 4.39 12.06 8.89
N LEU A 81 5.15 12.75 9.74
CA LEU A 81 6.42 12.23 10.25
C LEU A 81 6.24 10.98 11.11
N ASN A 82 5.20 10.95 11.95
CA ASN A 82 4.88 9.76 12.75
C ASN A 82 4.57 8.56 11.84
N THR A 83 3.73 8.74 10.81
CA THR A 83 3.41 7.67 9.86
C THR A 83 4.65 7.25 9.09
N LEU A 84 5.50 8.18 8.66
CA LEU A 84 6.74 7.85 7.97
C LEU A 84 7.69 7.05 8.87
N PHE A 85 7.86 7.45 10.12
CA PHE A 85 8.69 6.75 11.09
C PHE A 85 8.17 5.34 11.38
N VAL A 86 6.86 5.21 11.65
CA VAL A 86 6.23 3.91 11.94
C VAL A 86 6.27 2.99 10.72
N SER A 87 5.94 3.49 9.52
CA SER A 87 5.93 2.69 8.29
C SER A 87 7.33 2.26 7.87
N SER A 88 8.32 3.14 7.91
CA SER A 88 9.70 2.80 7.57
C SER A 88 10.31 1.81 8.58
N GLY A 89 10.13 2.06 9.88
CA GLY A 89 10.61 1.17 10.94
C GLY A 89 9.98 -0.22 10.85
N SER A 90 8.65 -0.29 10.70
CA SER A 90 7.95 -1.57 10.55
C SER A 90 8.34 -2.30 9.26
N THR A 91 8.50 -1.60 8.13
CA THR A 91 8.93 -2.20 6.86
C THR A 91 10.33 -2.79 6.97
N LEU A 92 11.28 -2.07 7.58
CA LEU A 92 12.65 -2.56 7.75
C LEU A 92 12.71 -3.78 8.67
N LEU A 93 11.99 -3.75 9.80
CA LEU A 93 11.90 -4.89 10.71
C LEU A 93 11.24 -6.10 10.04
N ALA A 94 10.12 -5.89 9.36
CA ALA A 94 9.40 -6.95 8.65
C ALA A 94 10.25 -7.56 7.52
N ALA A 95 10.94 -6.72 6.74
CA ALA A 95 11.84 -7.19 5.69
C ALA A 95 13.02 -7.97 6.27
N CYS A 96 13.67 -7.47 7.32
CA CYS A 96 14.80 -8.14 7.96
C CYS A 96 14.38 -9.52 8.50
N LEU A 97 13.28 -9.60 9.26
CA LEU A 97 12.78 -10.86 9.81
C LEU A 97 12.28 -11.80 8.71
N GLY A 98 11.50 -11.30 7.75
CA GLY A 98 10.93 -12.09 6.67
C GLY A 98 11.99 -12.66 5.73
N VAL A 99 12.96 -11.86 5.32
CA VAL A 99 14.08 -12.30 4.49
C VAL A 99 14.95 -13.30 5.24
N SER A 100 15.27 -13.05 6.51
CA SER A 100 16.06 -13.99 7.32
C SER A 100 15.36 -15.33 7.47
N LEU A 101 14.05 -15.33 7.76
CA LEU A 101 13.26 -16.55 7.88
C LEU A 101 13.15 -17.30 6.55
N ALA A 102 12.92 -16.58 5.45
CA ALA A 102 12.89 -17.16 4.11
C ALA A 102 14.24 -17.77 3.72
N TRP A 103 15.35 -17.10 4.05
CA TRP A 103 16.69 -17.60 3.80
C TRP A 103 16.97 -18.89 4.58
N ILE A 104 16.65 -18.91 5.87
CA ILE A 104 16.82 -20.11 6.71
C ILE A 104 16.00 -21.28 6.17
N ASN A 105 14.74 -21.04 5.77
CA ASN A 105 13.89 -22.11 5.26
C ASN A 105 14.35 -22.65 3.89
N ALA A 106 14.86 -21.77 3.01
CA ALA A 106 15.23 -22.14 1.64
C ALA A 106 16.67 -22.64 1.49
N ARG A 107 17.60 -22.18 2.35
CA ARG A 107 19.04 -22.45 2.21
C ARG A 107 19.64 -23.30 3.32
N THR A 108 18.95 -23.47 4.45
CA THR A 108 19.41 -24.29 5.56
C THR A 108 18.56 -25.56 5.65
N ASN A 109 19.13 -26.67 6.14
CA ASN A 109 18.39 -27.89 6.48
C ASN A 109 17.54 -27.67 7.76
N CYS A 110 16.56 -26.77 7.69
CA CYS A 110 15.72 -26.38 8.81
C CYS A 110 14.79 -27.56 9.21
N PRO A 111 14.83 -28.02 10.47
CA PRO A 111 13.87 -29.02 10.93
C PRO A 111 12.45 -28.42 10.93
N PHE A 112 11.47 -29.19 10.43
CA PHE A 112 10.05 -28.80 10.34
C PHE A 112 9.69 -27.68 9.33
N ARG A 113 10.48 -27.49 8.27
CA ARG A 113 10.17 -26.54 7.16
C ARG A 113 8.71 -26.56 6.69
N ASP A 114 8.14 -27.75 6.48
CA ASP A 114 6.78 -27.92 5.96
C ASP A 114 5.69 -27.46 6.95
N ARG A 115 6.02 -27.36 8.25
CA ARG A 115 5.11 -26.82 9.27
C ARG A 115 5.28 -25.32 9.46
N LEU A 116 6.46 -24.77 9.21
CA LEU A 116 6.73 -23.33 9.35
C LEU A 116 6.00 -22.52 8.26
N GLU A 117 5.89 -23.06 7.04
CA GLU A 117 5.18 -22.42 5.94
C GLU A 117 3.71 -22.07 6.27
N PRO A 118 2.86 -23.01 6.73
CA PRO A 118 1.48 -22.69 7.10
C PRO A 118 1.38 -21.83 8.36
N LEU A 119 2.30 -21.97 9.33
CA LEU A 119 2.31 -21.13 10.54
C LEU A 119 2.52 -19.65 10.21
N ASN A 120 3.37 -19.34 9.22
CA ASN A 120 3.58 -17.97 8.73
C ASN A 120 2.34 -17.36 8.06
N LEU A 121 1.42 -18.19 7.57
CA LEU A 121 0.18 -17.72 6.95
C LEU A 121 -0.92 -17.43 7.98
N ILE A 122 -0.85 -17.98 9.19
CA ILE A 122 -1.86 -17.80 10.25
C ILE A 122 -2.20 -16.31 10.50
N PRO A 123 -1.22 -15.39 10.63
CA PRO A 123 -1.51 -13.98 10.89
C PRO A 123 -2.33 -13.30 9.79
N PHE A 124 -2.27 -13.79 8.54
CA PHE A 124 -3.03 -13.22 7.42
C PHE A 124 -4.53 -13.54 7.50
N PHE A 125 -4.92 -14.56 8.27
CA PHE A 125 -6.33 -14.88 8.52
C PHE A 125 -6.94 -14.08 9.67
N LEU A 126 -6.10 -13.44 10.49
CA LEU A 126 -6.57 -12.58 11.56
C LEU A 126 -6.97 -11.22 10.98
N SER A 127 -8.15 -10.74 11.36
CA SER A 127 -8.57 -9.38 11.01
C SER A 127 -7.59 -8.36 11.61
N PRO A 128 -7.22 -7.30 10.87
CA PRO A 128 -6.37 -6.22 11.39
C PRO A 128 -6.91 -5.62 12.69
N PHE A 129 -8.24 -5.58 12.84
CA PHE A 129 -8.89 -5.08 14.05
C PHE A 129 -8.59 -5.97 15.28
N VAL A 130 -8.70 -7.29 15.11
CA VAL A 130 -8.40 -8.24 16.20
C VAL A 130 -6.93 -8.13 16.61
N GLY A 131 -6.03 -7.99 15.65
CA GLY A 131 -4.60 -7.76 15.91
C GLY A 131 -4.36 -6.47 16.71
N ALA A 132 -5.01 -5.36 16.34
CA ALA A 132 -4.88 -4.09 17.05
C ALA A 132 -5.34 -4.20 18.52
N ILE A 133 -6.49 -4.84 18.76
CA ILE A 133 -7.01 -5.04 20.13
C ILE A 133 -6.11 -5.99 20.93
N ALA A 134 -5.58 -7.04 20.31
CA ALA A 134 -4.67 -7.96 20.98
C ALA A 134 -3.40 -7.23 21.47
N TRP A 135 -2.76 -6.44 20.61
CA TRP A 135 -1.60 -5.63 20.99
C TRP A 135 -1.94 -4.55 22.02
N HIS A 136 -3.10 -3.88 21.88
CA HIS A 136 -3.56 -2.89 22.86
C HIS A 136 -3.73 -3.50 24.25
N ASN A 137 -4.37 -4.66 24.36
CA ASN A 137 -4.57 -5.36 25.62
C ASN A 137 -3.24 -5.89 26.18
N LEU A 138 -2.38 -6.41 25.33
CA LEU A 138 -1.08 -6.95 25.73
C LEU A 138 -0.15 -5.87 26.30
N ALA A 139 -0.23 -4.65 25.75
CA ALA A 139 0.47 -3.46 26.23
C ALA A 139 -0.36 -2.61 27.21
N SER A 140 -1.48 -3.12 27.73
CA SER A 140 -2.34 -2.37 28.65
C SER A 140 -1.62 -2.10 29.98
N PRO A 141 -1.69 -0.87 30.54
CA PRO A 141 -1.05 -0.56 31.84
C PRO A 141 -1.60 -1.36 33.02
N GLN A 142 -2.86 -1.81 32.93
CA GLN A 142 -3.60 -2.38 34.07
C GLN A 142 -3.57 -3.91 34.08
N ILE A 143 -3.56 -4.55 32.91
CA ILE A 143 -3.67 -6.01 32.75
C ILE A 143 -2.70 -6.57 31.69
N GLY A 144 -1.84 -5.71 31.11
CA GLY A 144 -1.00 -6.08 29.99
C GLY A 144 0.20 -6.92 30.41
N LEU A 145 0.28 -8.12 29.82
CA LEU A 145 1.36 -9.06 30.08
C LEU A 145 2.74 -8.46 29.73
N LEU A 146 2.85 -7.67 28.66
CA LEU A 146 4.12 -7.05 28.28
C LEU A 146 4.58 -6.04 29.32
N ASN A 147 3.66 -5.25 29.87
CA ASN A 147 4.02 -4.25 30.87
C ASN A 147 4.42 -4.94 32.17
N ASN A 148 3.67 -5.93 32.64
CA ASN A 148 4.04 -6.68 33.84
C ASN A 148 5.40 -7.37 33.70
N LEU A 149 5.64 -8.03 32.55
CA LEU A 149 6.94 -8.65 32.26
C LEU A 149 8.08 -7.62 32.22
N ALA A 150 7.82 -6.43 31.67
CA ALA A 150 8.80 -5.34 31.66
C ALA A 150 9.09 -4.83 33.08
N ARG A 151 8.06 -4.69 33.94
CA ARG A 151 8.24 -4.30 35.35
C ARG A 151 9.06 -5.35 36.11
N ASP A 152 8.77 -6.62 35.91
CA ASP A 152 9.48 -7.74 36.56
C ASP A 152 10.96 -7.83 36.12
N LEU A 153 11.24 -7.62 34.84
CA LEU A 153 12.60 -7.71 34.29
C LEU A 153 13.45 -6.46 34.52
N LEU A 154 12.83 -5.27 34.45
CA LEU A 154 13.53 -3.98 34.53
C LEU A 154 13.45 -3.33 35.91
N GLY A 155 12.62 -3.87 36.82
CA GLY A 155 12.45 -3.36 38.19
C GLY A 155 11.83 -1.97 38.26
N ILE A 156 11.07 -1.58 37.23
CA ILE A 156 10.44 -0.26 37.12
C ILE A 156 8.99 -0.43 37.56
N GLU A 157 8.58 0.21 38.67
CA GLU A 157 7.17 0.19 39.15
C GLU A 157 6.22 0.98 38.23
#